data_AF-A0A937YRL8-F1
#
_entry.id   AF-A0A937YRL8-F1
#
_cell.length_a   1.000
_cell.length_b   1.000
_cell.length_c   1.000
_cell.angle_alpha   90.00
_cell.angle_beta   90.00
_cell.angle_gamma   90.00
#
_symmetry.space_group_name_H-M   'P 1'
#
loop_
_entity.id
_entity.type
_entity.pdbx_description
1 polymer ?
#
loop_
_entity_poly.entity_id
_entity_poly.type
_entity_poly.pdbx_seq_one_letter_code
_entity_poly.pdbx_strand_id
1 'polypeptide(L)'
;MNKRLISDPQALERLLATLSKYACVRRFDEPDEPEAARLTHAFADIEDSLVRLQHVHLPNILAGALTEQEMADLLTEIGEEFRHILYHVRDTRYFRDLA
;
A
#
# COMPACT_ATOMS: atom_id res chain seq x y z
N MET A 1 10.91 13.77 -8.83
CA MET A 1 10.56 12.42 -8.34
C MET A 1 10.34 12.51 -6.85
N ASN A 2 9.12 12.31 -6.37
CA ASN A 2 8.94 12.17 -4.93
C ASN A 2 9.37 10.76 -4.55
N LYS A 3 10.32 10.66 -3.63
CA LYS A 3 10.96 9.41 -3.25
C LYS A 3 10.00 8.66 -2.34
N ARG A 4 9.77 7.37 -2.63
CA ARG A 4 9.15 6.44 -1.68
C ARG A 4 9.81 6.58 -0.31
N LEU A 5 9.00 6.64 0.74
CA LEU A 5 9.43 6.72 2.14
C LEU A 5 9.81 5.34 2.67
N ILE A 6 9.13 4.29 2.21
CA ILE A 6 9.29 2.89 2.63
C ILE A 6 9.89 2.06 1.48
N SER A 7 10.91 2.60 0.82
CA SER A 7 11.57 1.92 -0.31
C SER A 7 12.86 1.18 0.04
N ASP A 8 13.50 1.51 1.15
CA ASP A 8 14.79 0.92 1.50
C ASP A 8 14.67 -0.05 2.69
N PRO A 9 15.52 -1.09 2.76
CA PRO A 9 15.48 -2.07 3.84
C PRO A 9 15.58 -1.45 5.25
N GLN A 10 16.32 -0.35 5.41
CA GLN A 10 16.43 0.30 6.72
C GLN A 10 15.13 1.01 7.11
N ALA A 11 14.39 1.58 6.15
CA ALA A 11 13.08 2.16 6.40
C ALA A 11 12.07 1.10 6.85
N LEU A 12 12.07 -0.06 6.19
CA LEU A 12 11.26 -1.22 6.60
C LEU A 12 11.61 -1.69 8.01
N GLU A 13 12.90 -1.87 8.31
CA GLU A 13 13.35 -2.26 9.65
C GLU A 13 12.96 -1.25 10.72
N ARG A 14 13.12 0.06 10.45
CA ARG A 14 12.71 1.12 11.38
C ARG A 14 11.21 1.11 11.61
N LEU A 15 10.40 0.92 10.57
CA LEU A 15 8.95 0.88 10.66
C LEU A 15 8.50 -0.33 11.49
N LEU A 16 9.00 -1.52 11.16
CA LEU A 16 8.75 -2.74 11.91
C LEU A 16 9.12 -2.58 13.39
N ALA A 17 10.35 -2.16 13.67
CA ALA A 17 10.83 -1.96 15.04
C ALA A 17 10.02 -0.90 15.79
N THR A 18 9.46 0.08 15.08
CA THR A 18 8.58 1.10 15.68
C THR A 18 7.22 0.51 16.02
N LEU A 19 6.56 -0.17 15.07
CA LEU A 19 5.24 -0.75 15.27
C LEU A 19 5.23 -1.84 16.35
N SER A 20 6.27 -2.68 16.40
CA SER A 20 6.42 -3.74 17.41
C SER A 20 6.48 -3.24 18.86
N LYS A 21 6.68 -1.94 19.10
CA LYS A 21 6.71 -1.36 20.46
C LYS A 21 5.31 -1.13 21.03
N TYR A 22 4.29 -1.04 20.19
CA TYR A 22 2.96 -0.60 20.61
C TYR A 22 2.05 -1.78 20.95
N ALA A 23 1.48 -1.75 22.17
CA ALA A 23 0.56 -2.80 22.62
C ALA A 23 -0.71 -2.91 21.77
N CYS A 24 -1.19 -1.80 21.20
CA CYS A 24 -2.33 -1.80 20.28
C CYS A 24 -2.06 -2.54 18.97
N VAL A 25 -0.81 -2.70 18.56
CA VAL A 25 -0.42 -3.52 17.41
C VAL A 25 -0.22 -4.96 17.85
N ARG A 26 0.60 -5.19 18.88
CA ARG A 26 0.95 -6.53 19.38
C ARG A 26 -0.24 -7.37 19.85
N ARG A 27 -1.36 -6.74 20.24
CA ARG A 27 -2.58 -7.47 20.63
C ARG A 27 -3.14 -8.34 19.50
N PHE A 28 -2.70 -8.13 18.26
CA PHE A 28 -3.11 -8.87 17.08
C PHE A 28 -2.04 -9.83 16.55
N ASP A 29 -0.90 -9.98 17.25
CA ASP A 29 0.18 -10.87 16.83
C ASP A 29 -0.30 -12.32 16.71
N GLU A 30 0.16 -13.01 15.67
CA GLU A 30 0.05 -14.46 15.54
C GLU A 30 1.40 -15.14 15.81
N PRO A 31 1.42 -16.43 16.21
CA PRO A 31 2.66 -17.14 16.53
C PRO A 31 3.72 -17.08 15.42
N ASP A 32 3.28 -17.10 14.16
CA ASP A 32 4.15 -17.17 12.98
C ASP A 32 4.22 -15.86 12.19
N GLU A 33 3.35 -14.88 12.50
CA GLU A 33 3.29 -13.60 11.79
C GLU A 33 2.91 -12.47 12.76
N PRO A 34 3.91 -11.72 13.29
CA PRO A 34 3.64 -10.53 14.09
C PRO A 34 2.88 -9.49 13.27
N GLU A 35 1.87 -8.86 13.85
CA GLU A 35 1.02 -7.91 13.14
C GLU A 35 1.83 -6.68 12.67
N ALA A 36 2.86 -6.32 13.43
CA ALA A 36 3.78 -5.26 13.04
C ALA A 36 4.49 -5.55 11.70
N ALA A 37 4.81 -6.81 11.42
CA ALA A 37 5.40 -7.21 10.14
C ALA A 37 4.37 -7.09 9.01
N ARG A 38 3.15 -7.59 9.24
CA ARG A 38 2.06 -7.51 8.25
C ARG A 38 1.72 -6.05 7.90
N LEU A 39 1.60 -5.18 8.90
CA LEU A 39 1.40 -3.73 8.70
C LEU A 39 2.56 -3.09 7.93
N THR A 40 3.80 -3.48 8.22
CA THR A 40 4.98 -2.94 7.53
C THR A 40 4.96 -3.28 6.05
N HIS A 41 4.65 -4.53 5.70
CA HIS A 41 4.50 -4.97 4.32
C HIS A 41 3.31 -4.28 3.63
N ALA A 42 2.15 -4.26 4.28
CA ALA A 42 0.97 -3.59 3.76
C ALA A 42 1.23 -2.11 3.45
N PHE A 43 1.90 -1.36 4.34
CA PHE A 43 2.21 0.05 4.09
C PHE A 43 3.20 0.25 2.94
N ALA A 44 4.19 -0.63 2.78
CA ALA A 44 5.14 -0.55 1.68
C ALA A 44 4.46 -0.80 0.32
N ASP A 45 3.58 -1.79 0.24
CA ASP A 45 2.84 -2.14 -0.98
C ASP A 45 1.78 -1.08 -1.32
N ILE A 46 1.09 -0.54 -0.31
CA ILE A 46 0.16 0.57 -0.48
C ILE A 46 0.89 1.81 -1.00
N GLU A 47 2.06 2.14 -0.45
CA GLU A 47 2.87 3.25 -0.95
C GLU A 47 3.23 3.05 -2.42
N ASP A 48 3.61 1.83 -2.82
CA ASP A 48 3.90 1.50 -4.21
C ASP A 48 2.72 1.75 -5.14
N SER A 49 1.53 1.31 -4.76
CA SER A 49 0.29 1.56 -5.52
C SER A 49 -0.03 3.05 -5.62
N LEU A 50 0.11 3.80 -4.51
CA LEU A 50 -0.13 5.24 -4.50
C LEU A 50 0.87 6.01 -5.36
N VAL A 51 2.15 5.60 -5.36
CA VAL A 51 3.19 6.17 -6.21
C VAL A 51 2.87 5.94 -7.69
N ARG A 52 2.45 4.73 -8.07
CA ARG A 52 2.02 4.44 -9.46
C ARG A 52 0.81 5.28 -9.86
N LEU A 53 -0.20 5.36 -8.99
CA LEU A 53 -1.37 6.21 -9.23
C LEU A 53 -0.98 7.68 -9.45
N GLN A 54 -0.17 8.24 -8.55
CA GLN A 54 0.20 9.66 -8.59
C GLN A 54 1.14 10.01 -9.74
N HIS A 55 2.07 9.13 -10.10
CA HIS A 55 3.16 9.46 -11.02
C HIS A 55 3.07 8.80 -12.39
N VAL A 56 2.19 7.82 -12.56
CA VAL A 56 1.97 7.13 -13.85
C VAL A 56 0.55 7.36 -14.31
N HIS A 57 -0.45 6.88 -13.56
CA HIS A 57 -1.82 6.82 -14.06
C HIS A 57 -2.48 8.20 -14.14
N LEU A 58 -2.45 9.00 -13.07
CA LEU A 58 -3.07 10.34 -13.07
C LEU A 58 -2.44 11.30 -14.10
N PRO A 59 -1.10 11.37 -14.25
CA PRO A 59 -0.49 12.17 -15.30
C PRO A 59 -0.93 11.75 -16.71
N ASN A 60 -1.05 10.44 -16.98
CA ASN A 60 -1.52 9.95 -18.29
C ASN A 60 -2.96 10.37 -18.57
N ILE A 61 -3.84 10.33 -17.56
CA ILE A 61 -5.21 10.87 -17.69
C ILE A 61 -5.17 12.38 -18.00
N LEU A 62 -4.39 13.14 -17.22
CA LEU A 62 -4.33 14.60 -17.35
C LEU A 62 -3.68 15.08 -18.64
N ALA A 63 -2.83 14.27 -19.27
CA ALA A 63 -2.24 14.57 -20.57
C ALA A 63 -3.29 14.67 -21.69
N GLY A 64 -4.46 14.03 -21.52
CA GLY A 64 -5.61 14.17 -22.44
C GLY A 64 -5.38 13.62 -23.85
N ALA A 65 -4.40 12.73 -24.02
CA ALA A 65 -4.00 12.19 -25.33
C ALA A 65 -4.41 10.72 -25.55
N LEU A 66 -5.22 10.16 -24.64
CA LEU A 66 -5.65 8.77 -24.69
C LEU A 66 -6.87 8.60 -25.60
N THR A 67 -6.88 7.52 -26.39
CA THR A 67 -8.08 7.00 -27.04
C THR A 67 -9.07 6.43 -26.02
N GLU A 68 -10.30 6.16 -26.45
CA GLU A 68 -11.32 5.54 -25.58
C GLU A 68 -10.87 4.17 -25.03
N GLN A 69 -10.24 3.34 -25.87
CA GLN A 69 -9.71 2.05 -25.45
C GLN A 69 -8.57 2.20 -24.44
N GLU A 70 -7.61 3.08 -24.70
CA GLU A 70 -6.49 3.33 -23.78
C GLU A 70 -6.97 3.91 -22.44
N MET A 71 -8.03 4.73 -22.45
CA MET A 71 -8.66 5.20 -21.22
C MET A 71 -9.30 4.05 -20.43
N ALA A 72 -10.03 3.15 -21.10
CA ALA A 72 -10.65 1.99 -20.45
C ALA A 72 -9.60 1.05 -19.85
N ASP A 73 -8.50 0.81 -20.57
CA ASP A 73 -7.37 0.00 -20.10
C ASP A 73 -6.73 0.65 -18.87
N LEU A 74 -6.47 1.96 -18.92
CA LEU A 74 -5.87 2.71 -17.81
C LEU A 74 -6.77 2.71 -16.56
N LEU A 75 -8.09 2.85 -16.72
CA LEU A 75 -9.03 2.75 -15.60
C LEU A 75 -9.05 1.33 -15.00
N THR A 76 -8.86 0.30 -15.83
CA THR A 76 -8.73 -1.08 -15.37
C THR A 76 -7.46 -1.25 -14.53
N GLU A 77 -6.32 -0.71 -14.98
CA GLU A 77 -5.08 -0.72 -14.21
C GLU A 77 -5.23 -0.02 -12.85
N ILE A 78 -5.86 1.16 -12.82
CA ILE A 78 -6.17 1.88 -11.57
C ILE A 78 -7.06 1.02 -10.66
N GLY A 79 -8.04 0.33 -11.23
CA GLY A 79 -8.91 -0.60 -10.50
C GLY A 79 -8.11 -1.72 -9.82
N GLU A 80 -7.10 -2.26 -10.49
CA GLU A 80 -6.21 -3.27 -9.92
C GLU A 80 -5.36 -2.73 -8.77
N GLU A 81 -4.86 -1.50 -8.86
CA GLU A 81 -4.18 -0.83 -7.75
C GLU A 81 -5.09 -0.66 -6.53
N PHE A 82 -6.35 -0.25 -6.75
CA PHE A 82 -7.33 -0.14 -5.66
C PHE A 82 -7.69 -1.49 -5.03
N ARG A 83 -7.84 -2.53 -5.87
CA ARG A 83 -8.08 -3.90 -5.39
C ARG A 83 -6.90 -4.39 -4.53
N HIS A 84 -5.68 -4.08 -4.95
CA HIS A 84 -4.46 -4.44 -4.23
C HIS A 84 -4.34 -3.71 -2.88
N ILE A 85 -4.61 -2.39 -2.85
CA ILE A 85 -4.68 -1.61 -1.60
C ILE A 85 -5.73 -2.21 -0.65
N LEU A 86 -6.93 -2.48 -1.16
CA LEU A 86 -8.02 -3.03 -0.36
C LEU A 86 -7.69 -4.42 0.19
N TYR A 87 -6.98 -5.26 -0.57
CA TYR A 87 -6.47 -6.54 -0.09
C TYR A 87 -5.58 -6.34 1.15
N HIS A 88 -4.56 -5.48 1.07
CA HIS A 88 -3.64 -5.22 2.19
C HIS A 88 -4.32 -4.63 3.41
N VAL A 89 -5.25 -3.71 3.22
CA VAL A 89 -6.06 -3.15 4.32
C VAL A 89 -6.85 -4.26 5.03
N ARG A 90 -7.47 -5.18 4.28
CA ARG A 90 -8.27 -6.28 4.84
C ARG A 90 -7.43 -7.40 5.44
N ASP A 91 -6.21 -7.59 4.98
CA ASP A 91 -5.30 -8.63 5.45
C ASP A 91 -4.74 -8.31 6.84
N THR A 92 -4.51 -7.03 7.14
CA THR A 92 -4.13 -6.59 8.49
C THR A 92 -5.28 -6.79 9.49
N ARG A 93 -4.98 -7.42 10.63
CA ARG A 93 -5.96 -7.63 11.71
C ARG A 93 -6.29 -6.33 12.42
N TYR A 94 -5.30 -5.43 12.52
CA TYR A 94 -5.50 -4.12 13.14
C TYR A 94 -6.61 -3.32 12.44
N PHE A 95 -6.59 -3.22 11.10
CA PHE A 95 -7.63 -2.49 10.38
C PHE A 95 -8.94 -3.26 10.29
N ARG A 96 -8.90 -4.59 10.28
CA ARG A 96 -10.12 -5.42 10.32
C ARG A 96 -10.94 -5.20 11.59
N ASP A 97 -10.28 -4.94 12.72
CA ASP A 97 -10.95 -4.65 14.00
C ASP A 97 -11.62 -3.27 14.05
N LEU A 98 -11.21 -2.34 13.17
CA LEU A 98 -11.78 -0.99 13.07
C LEU A 98 -13.01 -0.89 12.15
N ALA A 99 -13.26 -1.93 11.34
CA ALA A 99 -14.32 -1.96 10.33
C ALA A 99 -15.59 -2.66 10.85
#